data_AF-A0A432FMU2-F1
#
_entry.id   AF-A0A432FMU2-F1
#
_cell.length_a   1.000
_cell.length_b   1.000
_cell.length_c   1.000
_cell.angle_alpha   90.00
_cell.angle_beta   90.00
_cell.angle_gamma   90.00
#
_symmetry.space_group_name_H-M   'P 1'
#
loop_
_entity.id
_entity.type
_entity.pdbx_description
1 polymer ?
#
loop_
_entity_poly.entity_id
_entity_poly.type
_entity_poly.pdbx_seq_one_letter_code
_entity_poly.pdbx_strand_id
1 'polypeptide(L)'
;MIRILSIEILLAVVFGAILYRVAWTFTRNTLVCWSVVLLLAAAILLFVPGHIDQALINEFGCKLPPRYELTPLVVNLLRCLGLVVGAGLASLAVTKRRKLGLEDKPPYDDFP
;
A
#
# COMPACT_ATOMS: atom_id res chain seq x y z
N MET A 1 1.38 20.67 4.90
CA MET A 1 2.28 19.56 4.47
C MET A 1 2.07 18.26 5.24
N ILE A 2 2.02 18.24 6.59
CA ILE A 2 1.75 17.00 7.39
C ILE A 2 0.47 16.29 6.93
N ARG A 3 -0.61 17.03 6.65
CA ARG A 3 -1.88 16.49 6.14
C ARG A 3 -1.73 15.74 4.80
N ILE A 4 -0.95 16.29 3.87
CA ILE A 4 -0.73 15.70 2.54
C ILE A 4 0.08 14.42 2.68
N LEU A 5 1.17 14.47 3.48
CA LEU A 5 2.00 13.30 3.76
C LEU A 5 1.20 12.19 4.46
N SER A 6 0.33 12.52 5.42
CA SER A 6 -0.55 11.54 6.05
C SER A 6 -1.55 10.91 5.08
N ILE A 7 -2.08 11.68 4.12
CA ILE A 7 -2.98 11.16 3.09
C ILE A 7 -2.22 10.21 2.16
N GLU A 8 -1.01 10.54 1.73
CA GLU A 8 -0.19 9.66 0.90
C GLU A 8 0.16 8.35 1.61
N ILE A 9 0.52 8.40 2.89
CA ILE A 9 0.81 7.21 3.68
C ILE A 9 -0.45 6.35 3.81
N LEU A 10 -1.59 6.97 4.11
CA LEU A 10 -2.86 6.26 4.24
C LEU A 10 -3.26 5.59 2.91
N LEU A 11 -3.06 6.30 1.80
CA LEU A 11 -3.28 5.77 0.46
C LEU A 11 -2.33 4.58 0.17
N ALA A 12 -1.06 4.70 0.53
CA ALA A 12 -0.08 3.62 0.38
C ALA A 12 -0.45 2.37 1.20
N VAL A 13 -0.95 2.55 2.44
CA VAL A 13 -1.47 1.47 3.28
C VAL A 13 -2.66 0.78 2.63
N VAL A 14 -3.66 1.55 2.17
CA VAL A 14 -4.84 1.00 1.50
C VAL A 14 -4.45 0.26 0.22
N PHE A 15 -3.54 0.83 -0.57
CA PHE A 15 -3.07 0.22 -1.81
C PHE A 15 -2.36 -1.11 -1.56
N GLY A 16 -1.49 -1.18 -0.55
CA GLY A 16 -0.80 -2.41 -0.16
C GLY A 16 -1.77 -3.51 0.29
N ALA A 17 -2.80 -3.14 1.04
CA ALA A 17 -3.84 -4.08 1.47
C ALA A 17 -4.67 -4.63 0.29
N ILE A 18 -5.05 -3.76 -0.66
CA ILE A 18 -5.80 -4.15 -1.87
C ILE A 18 -4.96 -5.09 -2.73
N LEU A 19 -3.72 -4.72 -3.03
CA LEU A 19 -2.82 -5.53 -3.86
C LEU A 19 -2.58 -6.91 -3.28
N TYR A 20 -2.32 -6.98 -1.97
CA TYR A 20 -2.13 -8.25 -1.29
C TYR A 20 -3.38 -9.15 -1.44
N ARG A 21 -4.58 -8.57 -1.24
CA ARG A 21 -5.85 -9.30 -1.44
C ARG A 21 -6.06 -9.76 -2.87
N VAL A 22 -5.80 -8.91 -3.86
CA VAL A 22 -5.93 -9.25 -5.28
C VAL A 22 -4.96 -10.38 -5.64
N ALA A 23 -3.69 -10.26 -5.26
CA ALA A 23 -2.70 -11.32 -5.47
C ALA A 23 -3.14 -12.62 -4.77
N TRP A 24 -3.71 -12.53 -3.56
CA TRP A 24 -4.19 -13.68 -2.81
C TRP A 24 -5.37 -14.37 -3.49
N THR A 25 -6.31 -13.62 -4.06
CA THR A 25 -7.45 -14.20 -4.78
C THR A 25 -7.01 -15.03 -5.99
N PHE A 26 -5.93 -14.63 -6.68
CA PHE A 26 -5.43 -15.38 -7.84
C PHE A 26 -4.52 -16.55 -7.47
N THR A 27 -3.62 -16.36 -6.51
CA THR A 27 -2.53 -17.34 -6.27
C THR A 27 -2.77 -18.23 -5.07
N ARG A 28 -3.59 -17.80 -4.09
CA ARG A 28 -3.78 -18.44 -2.77
C ARG A 28 -2.46 -18.80 -2.06
N ASN A 29 -1.35 -18.17 -2.46
CA ASN A 29 -0.02 -18.44 -1.97
C ASN A 29 0.57 -17.16 -1.36
N THR A 30 0.90 -17.22 -0.07
CA THR A 30 1.36 -16.06 0.70
C THR A 30 2.68 -15.54 0.16
N LEU A 31 3.59 -16.43 -0.27
CA LEU A 31 4.90 -16.06 -0.79
C LEU A 31 4.78 -15.21 -2.06
N VAL A 32 3.87 -15.60 -2.97
CA VAL A 32 3.66 -14.88 -4.23
C VAL A 32 3.02 -13.52 -3.96
N CYS A 33 2.04 -13.44 -3.05
CA CYS A 33 1.46 -12.17 -2.62
C CYS A 33 2.51 -11.19 -2.07
N TRP A 34 3.40 -11.67 -1.19
CA TRP A 34 4.47 -10.86 -0.65
C TRP A 34 5.49 -10.43 -1.72
N SER A 35 5.83 -11.31 -2.68
CA SER A 35 6.72 -10.93 -3.78
C SER A 35 6.14 -9.80 -4.64
N VAL A 36 4.82 -9.81 -4.91
CA VAL A 36 4.15 -8.76 -5.69
C VAL A 36 4.20 -7.42 -4.94
N VAL A 37 3.95 -7.43 -3.63
CA VAL A 37 4.01 -6.23 -2.80
C VAL A 37 5.43 -5.67 -2.74
N LEU A 38 6.44 -6.53 -2.57
CA LEU A 38 7.85 -6.12 -2.51
C LEU A 38 8.35 -5.59 -3.86
N LEU A 39 7.98 -6.23 -4.97
CA LEU A 39 8.29 -5.74 -6.31
C LEU A 39 7.71 -4.35 -6.54
N LEU A 40 6.48 -4.12 -6.09
CA LEU A 40 5.88 -2.79 -6.20
C LEU A 40 6.57 -1.77 -5.30
N ALA A 41 6.92 -2.13 -4.07
CA ALA A 41 7.68 -1.24 -3.18
C ALA A 41 9.02 -0.85 -3.82
N ALA A 42 9.73 -1.80 -4.43
CA ALA A 42 10.95 -1.54 -5.19
C ALA A 42 10.70 -0.63 -6.40
N ALA A 43 9.62 -0.86 -7.16
CA ALA A 43 9.24 -0.01 -8.28
C ALA A 43 8.96 1.44 -7.82
N ILE A 44 8.29 1.62 -6.68
CA ILE A 44 8.04 2.96 -6.13
C ILE A 44 9.34 3.62 -5.71
N LEU A 45 10.27 2.86 -5.11
CA LEU A 45 11.55 3.40 -4.70
C LEU A 45 12.40 3.89 -5.89
N LEU A 46 12.33 3.17 -7.03
CA LEU A 46 13.13 3.43 -8.23
C LEU A 46 12.51 4.43 -9.20
N PHE A 47 11.18 4.39 -9.38
CA PHE A 47 10.49 5.13 -10.44
C PHE A 47 9.64 6.29 -9.94
N VAL A 48 9.24 6.31 -8.66
CA VAL A 48 8.42 7.41 -8.15
C VAL A 48 9.35 8.49 -7.60
N PRO A 49 9.34 9.70 -8.16
CA PRO A 49 10.11 10.80 -7.59
C PRO A 49 9.62 11.05 -6.16
N GLY A 50 10.56 11.04 -5.20
CA GLY A 50 10.26 11.30 -3.79
C GLY A 50 9.94 12.76 -3.48
N HIS A 51 9.80 13.59 -4.51
CA HIS A 51 9.41 14.99 -4.37
C HIS A 51 7.88 15.08 -4.37
N ILE A 52 7.34 15.76 -3.37
CA ILE A 52 5.93 16.14 -3.36
C ILE A 52 5.82 17.37 -4.27
N ASP A 53 4.91 17.31 -5.25
CA ASP A 53 4.74 18.38 -6.22
C ASP A 53 4.44 19.72 -5.52
N GLN A 54 5.33 20.70 -5.73
CA GLN A 54 5.22 22.02 -5.14
C GLN A 54 4.01 22.77 -5.68
N ALA A 55 3.57 22.50 -6.91
CA ALA A 55 2.37 23.11 -7.49
C ALA A 55 1.12 22.70 -6.70
N LEU A 56 1.01 21.41 -6.38
CA LEU A 56 -0.10 20.86 -5.60
C LEU A 56 -0.13 21.39 -4.16
N ILE A 57 1.04 21.62 -3.56
CA ILE A 57 1.16 22.26 -2.23
C ILE A 57 0.71 23.72 -2.31
N ASN A 58 1.04 24.43 -3.39
CA ASN A 58 0.69 25.84 -3.53
C ASN A 58 -0.80 26.05 -3.80
N GLU A 59 -1.44 25.16 -4.57
CA GLU A 59 -2.88 25.22 -4.85
C GLU A 59 -3.75 24.75 -3.68
N PHE A 60 -3.38 23.66 -3.00
CA PHE A 60 -4.25 23.02 -1.99
C PHE A 60 -3.76 23.16 -0.54
N GLY A 61 -2.53 23.62 -0.33
CA GLY A 61 -1.90 23.75 0.97
C GLY A 61 -1.56 25.18 1.30
N CYS A 62 -2.56 26.01 1.63
CA CYS A 62 -2.43 27.40 2.07
C CYS A 62 -1.06 27.72 2.71
N LYS A 63 -0.21 28.42 1.95
CA LYS A 63 1.19 28.84 2.25
C LYS A 63 2.15 27.68 2.56
N LEU A 64 3.27 27.64 1.82
CA LEU A 64 4.40 26.77 2.13
C LEU A 64 4.86 27.04 3.59
N PRO A 65 4.78 26.05 4.50
CA PRO A 65 5.53 26.13 5.75
C PRO A 65 7.04 26.18 5.43
N PRO A 66 7.89 26.69 6.34
CA PRO A 66 9.34 26.66 6.15
C PRO A 66 9.77 25.24 5.77
N ARG A 67 10.63 25.15 4.75
CA ARG A 67 11.07 23.89 4.11
C ARG A 67 11.27 22.81 5.16
N TYR A 68 10.40 21.80 5.16
CA TYR A 68 10.64 20.59 5.93
C TYR A 68 11.75 19.83 5.22
N GLU A 69 12.85 19.55 5.93
CA GLU A 69 14.05 18.87 5.42
C GLU A 69 13.84 17.35 5.22
N LEU A 70 12.63 16.92 4.86
CA LEU A 70 12.40 15.53 4.50
C LEU A 70 13.00 15.30 3.12
N THR A 71 14.12 14.56 3.09
CA THR A 71 14.74 14.15 1.85
C THR A 71 13.76 13.28 1.05
N PRO A 72 13.79 13.34 -0.29
CA PRO A 72 12.88 12.57 -1.15
C PRO A 72 12.95 11.06 -0.88
N LEU A 73 14.12 10.59 -0.43
CA LEU A 73 14.33 9.21 -0.03
C LEU A 73 13.50 8.82 1.20
N VAL A 74 13.39 9.70 2.21
CA VAL A 74 12.59 9.43 3.41
C VAL A 74 11.09 9.36 3.08
N VAL A 75 10.61 10.21 2.16
CA VAL A 75 9.21 10.18 1.70
C VAL A 75 8.91 8.84 1.00
N ASN A 76 9.80 8.39 0.12
CA ASN A 76 9.64 7.10 -0.55
C ASN A 76 9.73 5.91 0.42
N LEU A 77 10.62 5.96 1.41
CA LEU A 77 10.67 4.96 2.47
C LEU A 77 9.37 4.89 3.27
N LEU A 78 8.78 6.05 3.63
CA LEU A 78 7.49 6.07 4.32
C LEU A 78 6.36 5.48 3.47
N ARG A 79 6.33 5.77 2.16
CA ARG A 79 5.36 5.17 1.23
C ARG A 79 5.52 3.65 1.17
N CYS A 80 6.77 3.16 1.10
CA CYS A 80 7.07 1.73 1.12
C CYS A 80 6.68 1.07 2.45
N LEU A 81 6.95 1.73 3.59
CA LEU A 81 6.51 1.26 4.90
C LEU A 81 4.97 1.19 4.97
N GLY A 82 4.27 2.19 4.45
CA GLY A 82 2.82 2.19 4.34
C GLY A 82 2.31 0.95 3.59
N LEU A 83 2.88 0.67 2.42
CA LEU A 83 2.53 -0.51 1.62
C LEU A 83 2.74 -1.83 2.37
N VAL A 84 3.89 -1.98 3.03
CA VAL A 84 4.22 -3.20 3.78
C VAL A 84 3.28 -3.36 4.97
N VAL A 85 2.97 -2.28 5.69
CA VAL A 85 2.01 -2.30 6.80
C VAL A 85 0.62 -2.70 6.31
N GLY A 86 0.16 -2.11 5.20
CA GLY A 86 -1.13 -2.45 4.59
C GLY A 86 -1.22 -3.92 4.16
N ALA A 87 -0.18 -4.41 3.47
CA ALA A 87 -0.09 -5.81 3.09
C ALA A 87 -0.01 -6.75 4.30
N GLY A 88 0.70 -6.36 5.36
CA GLY A 88 0.77 -7.10 6.62
C GLY A 88 -0.59 -7.23 7.30
N LEU A 89 -1.36 -6.14 7.38
CA LEU A 89 -2.73 -6.16 7.90
C LEU A 89 -3.65 -7.07 7.05
N ALA A 90 -3.53 -7.01 5.72
CA ALA A 90 -4.28 -7.89 4.84
C ALA A 90 -3.89 -9.37 5.01
N SER A 91 -2.60 -9.67 5.14
CA SER A 91 -2.07 -11.01 5.43
C SER A 91 -2.61 -11.56 6.75
N LEU A 92 -2.62 -10.75 7.82
CA LEU A 92 -3.21 -11.13 9.10
C LEU A 92 -4.72 -11.39 8.98
N ALA A 93 -5.44 -10.54 8.26
CA ALA A 93 -6.88 -10.71 8.04
C ALA A 93 -7.20 -12.00 7.27
N VAL A 94 -6.43 -12.31 6.21
CA VAL A 94 -6.55 -13.56 5.44
C VAL A 94 -6.23 -14.77 6.30
N THR A 95 -5.13 -14.73 7.06
CA THR A 95 -4.72 -15.83 7.95
C THR A 95 -5.77 -16.07 9.04
N LYS A 96 -6.33 -14.99 9.60
CA LYS A 96 -7.41 -15.08 10.59
C LYS A 96 -8.68 -15.70 9.98
N ARG A 97 -9.09 -15.28 8.78
CA ARG A 97 -10.23 -15.88 8.08
C ARG A 97 -10.03 -17.37 7.80
N ARG A 98 -8.83 -17.75 7.33
CA ARG A 98 -8.46 -19.15 7.09
C ARG A 98 -8.56 -19.99 8.36
N LYS A 99 -8.05 -19.49 9.49
CA LYS A 99 -8.18 -20.18 10.80
C LYS A 99 -9.62 -20.34 11.27
N LEU A 100 -10.51 -19.41 10.89
CA LEU A 100 -11.92 -19.44 11.24
C LEU A 100 -12.75 -20.32 10.28
N GLY A 101 -12.14 -20.95 9.27
CA GLY A 101 -12.86 -21.73 8.27
C GLY A 101 -13.76 -20.89 7.35
N LEU A 102 -13.61 -19.57 7.38
CA LEU A 102 -14.33 -18.62 6.52
C LEU A 102 -13.63 -18.46 5.16
N GLU A 103 -13.02 -19.54 4.65
CA GLU A 103 -12.55 -19.52 3.27
C GLU A 103 -13.80 -19.38 2.39
N ASP A 104 -13.92 -18.23 1.74
CA ASP A 104 -14.92 -17.97 0.71
C ASP A 104 -14.70 -19.02 -0.40
N LYS A 105 -15.30 -20.21 -0.25
CA LYS A 105 -15.56 -21.08 -1.39
C LYS A 105 -16.31 -20.22 -2.39
N PRO A 106 -15.83 -20.05 -3.63
CA PRO A 106 -16.66 -19.44 -4.64
C PRO A 106 -17.96 -20.24 -4.69
N PRO A 107 -19.14 -19.61 -4.64
CA PRO A 107 -20.44 -20.30 -4.58
C PRO A 107 -20.80 -21.03 -5.89
N TYR A 108 -19.83 -21.35 -6.73
CA TYR A 108 -20.01 -21.78 -8.12
C TYR A 108 -19.29 -23.09 -8.44
N ASP A 109 -19.16 -24.00 -7.46
CA ASP A 109 -18.86 -25.42 -7.77
C ASP A 109 -20.13 -26.20 -8.17
N ASP A 110 -21.31 -25.53 -8.15
CA ASP A 110 -22.62 -26.12 -8.47
C ASP A 110 -23.21 -25.55 -9.78
N PHE A 111 -22.42 -25.50 -10.86
CA PHE A 111 -23.01 -25.39 -12.21
C PHE A 111 -22.89 -26.76 -12.90
N PRO A 112 -24.01 -27.42 -13.23
CA PRO A 112 -24.04 -28.71 -13.91
C PRO A 112 -23.50 -28.65 -15.34
#